data_AF-A0A197JS52-F1
#
_entry.id   AF-A0A197JS52-F1
#
_cell.length_a   1.000
_cell.length_b   1.000
_cell.length_c   1.000
_cell.angle_alpha   90.00
_cell.angle_beta   90.00
_cell.angle_gamma   90.00
#
_symmetry.space_group_name_H-M   'P 1'
#
loop_
_entity.id
_entity.type
_entity.pdbx_description
1 polymer ?
#
loop_
_entity_poly.entity_id
_entity_poly.type
_entity_poly.pdbx_seq_one_letter_code
_entity_poly.pdbx_strand_id
1 'polypeptide(L)' 'LFLVAVICADKYLFDATFSNAEWADFTKGHYTTQELNDLERRFLGHLQYKLYVSEPEFDGFLQ' A
#
# COMPACT_ATOMS: atom_id res chain seq x y z
N LEU A 1 3.17 2.26 -8.85
CA LEU A 1 1.73 2.18 -8.49
C LEU A 1 1.39 0.85 -7.85
N PHE A 2 1.58 -0.29 -8.54
CA PHE A 2 1.24 -1.61 -7.99
C PHE A 2 1.90 -1.90 -6.62
N LEU A 3 3.23 -1.78 -6.51
CA LEU A 3 3.95 -2.01 -5.25
C LEU A 3 3.40 -1.18 -4.08
N VAL A 4 3.14 0.10 -4.31
CA VAL A 4 2.66 1.03 -3.28
C VAL A 4 1.23 0.69 -2.85
N ALA A 5 0.39 0.22 -3.78
CA ALA A 5 -0.94 -0.28 -3.43
C ALA A 5 -0.86 -1.52 -2.54
N VAL A 6 0.09 -2.43 -2.80
CA VAL A 6 0.34 -3.61 -1.96
C VAL A 6 0.84 -3.19 -0.57
N ILE A 7 1.78 -2.26 -0.48
CA ILE A 7 2.29 -1.74 0.80
C ILE A 7 1.16 -1.10 1.63
N CYS A 8 0.32 -0.27 1.01
CA CYS A 8 -0.83 0.33 1.70
C CYS A 8 -1.84 -0.72 2.17
N ALA A 9 -2.12 -1.74 1.36
CA ALA A 9 -3.02 -2.82 1.73
C ALA A 9 -2.47 -3.65 2.89
N ASP A 10 -1.18 -4.01 2.85
CA ASP A 10 -0.48 -4.71 3.93
C ASP A 10 -0.67 -3.97 5.27
N LYS A 11 -0.28 -2.69 5.29
CA LYS A 11 -0.40 -1.82 6.47
C LYS A 11 -1.82 -1.58 6.97
N TYR A 12 -2.82 -1.67 6.08
CA TYR A 12 -4.21 -1.40 6.43
C TYR A 12 -4.94 -2.63 6.95
N LEU A 13 -4.61 -3.82 6.41
CA LEU A 13 -5.35 -5.06 6.67
C LEU A 13 -4.77 -5.88 7.82
N PHE A 14 -3.49 -5.75 8.13
CA PHE A 14 -2.81 -6.58 9.12
C PHE A 14 -2.25 -5.76 10.29
N ASP A 15 -2.29 -6.35 11.50
CA ASP A 15 -1.77 -5.71 12.71
C ASP A 15 -0.23 -5.71 12.79
N ALA A 16 0.40 -6.69 12.13
CA ALA A 16 1.86 -6.84 12.08
C ALA A 16 2.31 -6.80 10.62
N THR A 17 3.01 -5.73 10.25
CA THR A 17 3.32 -5.38 8.85
C THR A 17 4.76 -4.95 8.72
N PHE A 18 5.26 -4.91 7.48
CA PHE A 18 6.62 -4.44 7.21
C PHE A 18 6.65 -2.91 7.10
N SER A 19 7.72 -2.33 7.62
CA SER A 19 8.04 -0.92 7.44
C SER A 19 8.41 -0.63 5.98
N ASN A 20 8.34 0.64 5.58
CA ASN A 20 8.81 1.05 4.25
C ASN A 20 10.30 0.82 4.03
N ALA A 21 11.10 0.74 5.09
CA ALA A 21 12.52 0.41 4.98
C ALA A 21 12.70 -1.06 4.58
N GLU A 22 11.98 -1.97 5.24
CA GLU A 22 11.99 -3.40 4.89
C GLU A 22 11.44 -3.62 3.47
N TRP A 23 10.36 -2.93 3.09
CA TRP A 23 9.85 -2.97 1.72
C TRP A 23 10.88 -2.44 0.70
N ALA A 24 11.65 -1.39 1.02
CA ALA A 24 12.72 -0.90 0.16
C ALA A 24 13.82 -1.96 -0.02
N ASP A 25 14.22 -2.63 1.07
CA ASP A 25 15.20 -3.71 1.03
C ASP A 25 14.75 -4.87 0.13
N PHE A 26 13.46 -5.25 0.19
CA PHE A 26 12.89 -6.30 -0.66
C PHE A 26 12.93 -5.96 -2.15
N THR A 27 12.95 -4.68 -2.50
CA THR A 27 13.08 -4.23 -3.89
C THR A 27 14.51 -4.28 -4.41
N LYS A 28 15.49 -4.75 -3.62
CA LYS A 28 16.89 -4.96 -4.04
C LYS A 28 17.52 -3.71 -4.68
N GLY A 29 17.25 -2.53 -4.11
CA GLY A 29 17.81 -1.26 -4.56
C GLY A 29 17.07 -0.60 -5.74
N HIS A 30 15.95 -1.17 -6.21
CA HIS A 30 15.11 -0.50 -7.20
C HIS A 30 14.35 0.71 -6.64
N TYR A 31 14.11 0.72 -5.32
CA TYR A 31 13.51 1.86 -4.62
C TYR A 31 14.24 2.13 -3.31
N THR A 32 14.41 3.41 -3.01
CA THR A 32 14.81 3.88 -1.70
C THR A 32 13.59 4.02 -0.76
N THR A 33 13.82 3.99 0.54
CA THR A 33 12.77 4.24 1.54
C THR A 33 12.08 5.59 1.33
N GLN A 34 12.84 6.62 0.93
CA GLN A 34 12.28 7.95 0.65
C GLN A 34 11.34 7.92 -0.55
N GLU A 35 11.71 7.26 -1.64
CA GLU A 35 10.84 7.11 -2.82
C GLU A 35 9.56 6.36 -2.48
N LEU A 36 9.64 5.28 -1.69
CA LEU A 36 8.45 4.55 -1.23
C LEU A 36 7.55 5.44 -0.35
N ASN A 37 8.13 6.21 0.57
CA ASN A 37 7.37 7.16 1.39
C ASN A 37 6.63 8.19 0.54
N ASP A 38 7.31 8.78 -0.46
CA ASP A 38 6.72 9.81 -1.31
C ASP A 38 5.65 9.24 -2.24
N LEU A 39 5.87 8.05 -2.78
CA LEU A 39 4.87 7.35 -3.59
C LEU A 39 3.65 6.95 -2.77
N GLU A 40 3.83 6.46 -1.54
CA GLU A 40 2.75 6.11 -0.62
C GLU A 40 1.89 7.33 -0.27
N ARG A 41 2.51 8.45 0.14
CA ARG A 41 1.79 9.70 0.42
C ARG A 41 1.01 10.20 -0.80
N ARG A 42 1.61 10.16 -1.98
CA ARG A 42 0.93 10.53 -3.22
C ARG A 42 -0.26 9.61 -3.48
N PHE A 43 -0.08 8.30 -3.40
CA PHE A 43 -1.13 7.33 -3.64
C PHE A 43 -2.32 7.51 -2.67
N LEU A 44 -2.04 7.60 -1.37
CA LEU A 44 -3.06 7.88 -0.35
C LEU A 44 -3.77 9.22 -0.57
N GLY A 45 -3.02 10.24 -1.00
CA GLY A 45 -3.59 11.54 -1.40
C GLY A 45 -4.57 11.42 -2.57
N HIS A 46 -4.27 10.60 -3.58
CA HIS A 46 -5.17 10.36 -4.71
C HIS A 46 -6.43 9.58 -4.28
N LEU A 47 -6.31 8.65 -3.32
CA LEU A 47 -7.44 7.93 -2.74
C LEU A 47 -8.25 8.76 -1.73
N GLN A 48 -7.77 9.96 -1.37
CA GLN A 48 -8.33 10.76 -0.27
C GLN A 48 -8.45 9.95 1.03
N TYR A 49 -7.52 9.01 1.26
CA TYR A 49 -7.53 8.08 2.40
C TYR A 49 -8.80 7.23 2.55
N LYS A 50 -9.60 7.05 1.48
CA LYS A 50 -10.74 6.13 1.45
C LYS A 50 -10.25 4.71 1.19
N LEU A 51 -9.80 4.04 2.26
CA LEU A 51 -9.18 2.70 2.21
C LEU A 51 -10.13 1.56 2.59
N TYR A 52 -11.22 1.88 3.30
CA TYR A 52 -12.20 0.89 3.70
C TYR A 52 -12.92 0.34 2.46
N VAL A 53 -12.96 -0.99 2.38
CA VAL A 53 -13.75 -1.74 1.41
C VAL A 53 -14.73 -2.58 2.21
N SER A 54 -16.01 -2.39 1.95
CA SER A 54 -17.07 -3.19 2.57
C SER A 54 -17.18 -4.57 1.94
N GLU A 55 -17.74 -5.53 2.68
CA GLU A 55 -17.98 -6.89 2.18
C GLU A 55 -18.79 -6.91 0.86
N PRO A 56 -19.87 -6.12 0.68
CA PRO A 56 -20.57 -6.06 -0.61
C PRO A 56 -19.72 -5.51 -1.77
N GLU A 57 -18.86 -4.52 -1.52
CA GLU A 57 -17.95 -3.99 -2.54
C GLU A 57 -16.90 -5.04 -2.93
N PHE A 58 -16.40 -5.81 -1.97
CA PHE A 58 -15.45 -6.88 -2.20
C PHE A 58 -16.10 -8.05 -2.96
N ASP A 59 -17.29 -8.48 -2.55
CA ASP A 59 -18.05 -9.53 -3.25
C ASP A 59 -18.35 -9.13 -4.70
N GLY A 60 -18.68 -7.85 -4.93
CA GLY A 60 -18.90 -7.31 -6.28
C GLY A 60 -17.64 -7.28 -7.15
N PHE A 61 -16.44 -7.25 -6.57
CA PHE A 61 -15.17 -7.34 -7.30
C PHE A 61 -14.82 -8.78 -7.72
N LEU A 62 -15.26 -9.78 -6.95
CA LEU A 62 -14.99 -11.19 -7.22
C LEU A 62 -15.88 -11.81 -8.32
N GLN A 63 -17.00 -11.15 -8.65
CA GLN A 63 -17.96 -11.57 -9.69
C GLN A 63 -17.56 -11.04 -11.06
#